data_AF-A0A1Y4C1C4-F1
#
_entry.id   AF-A0A1Y4C1C4-F1
#
_cell.length_a   1.000
_cell.length_b   1.000
_cell.length_c   1.000
_cell.angle_alpha   90.00
_cell.angle_beta   90.00
_cell.angle_gamma   90.00
#
_symmetry.space_group_name_H-M   'P 1'
#
loop_
_entity.id
_entity.type
_entity.pdbx_description
1 polymer ?
#
loop_
_entity_poly.entity_id
_entity_poly.type
_entity_poly.pdbx_seq_one_letter_code
_entity_poly.pdbx_strand_id
1 'polypeptide(L)'
;MYIGQISANPWLNSTWLNHIGRKQGGTDLFAARSQGQAWTQPNSANRDRLELSGFCLPNRLQILETPEATPINARLDPAAELRPASEEEQYTEEDALMNQYMKQYRLDFIQIGDSFKLDPSKPVKLMTEGQVSQESLDAFRAQLEANGLGDEIDWRGVQEDFLNMDICFDNAQRFETKADYLASRYAVLKDRIQTQYTGEKLEQEMQTLDHLYTKAKGELATSYADNIGGFYEGMGQSGVSEDMRESVLAAIDSKADAYSAYLAEHDIYADITDPGKQWLKQDDGYMAARLREHAASSSVGTPAAPTASNPAPYSTDDLAFAAVYAKDLSEQIKKPEWDTYAIQDSDADLGKYLAQQYQSLTGQMEHAGISDRLSDLLKDSFEPFMDRFLDALDAKIDHNRERVAKKPWQAGLIRTEYINRDEVYRAFAKFQS
;
A
#
# COMPACT_ATOMS: atom_id res chain seq x y z
N MET A 1 17.74 -24.98 50.70
CA MET A 1 16.35 -25.33 50.34
C MET A 1 15.54 -24.04 50.36
N TYR A 2 15.42 -23.42 49.20
CA TYR A 2 14.60 -22.24 48.93
C TYR A 2 14.15 -22.46 47.48
N ILE A 3 12.88 -22.79 47.32
CA ILE A 3 12.26 -23.04 46.01
C ILE A 3 11.74 -21.68 45.56
N GLY A 4 12.51 -21.01 44.69
CA GLY A 4 12.13 -19.74 44.08
C GLY A 4 11.23 -19.99 42.88
N GLN A 5 10.07 -19.33 42.89
CA GLN A 5 9.06 -19.36 41.83
C GLN A 5 9.66 -18.96 40.48
N ILE A 6 9.30 -19.71 39.44
CA ILE A 6 9.56 -19.39 38.04
C ILE A 6 8.79 -18.11 37.73
N SER A 7 9.49 -16.97 37.67
CA SER A 7 8.93 -15.71 37.20
C SER A 7 8.77 -15.76 35.68
N ALA A 8 7.58 -15.39 35.21
CA ALA A 8 7.22 -15.26 33.81
C ALA A 8 8.24 -14.38 33.05
N ASN A 9 8.65 -14.86 31.88
CA ASN A 9 9.64 -14.22 31.02
C ASN A 9 9.03 -12.95 30.37
N PRO A 10 9.58 -11.75 30.57
CA PRO A 10 8.97 -10.49 30.11
C PRO A 10 9.10 -10.22 28.60
N TRP A 11 9.62 -11.17 27.81
CA TRP A 11 9.87 -11.06 26.36
C TRP A 11 8.71 -11.59 25.48
N LEU A 12 7.58 -11.94 26.07
CA LEU A 12 6.38 -12.42 25.35
C LEU A 12 5.46 -11.30 24.84
N ASN A 13 5.80 -10.02 25.08
CA ASN A 13 4.98 -8.87 24.69
C ASN A 13 5.80 -7.86 23.88
N SER A 14 6.14 -8.18 22.63
CA SER A 14 6.34 -7.15 21.60
C SER A 14 6.07 -7.76 20.22
N THR A 15 5.10 -7.16 19.53
CA THR A 15 4.96 -7.17 18.06
C THR A 15 4.85 -8.52 17.37
N TRP A 16 3.67 -9.14 17.50
CA TRP A 16 2.96 -9.83 16.41
C TRP A 16 1.52 -10.09 16.93
N LEU A 17 0.48 -9.62 16.23
CA LEU A 17 -0.98 -9.60 16.58
C LEU A 17 -1.54 -8.30 17.22
N ASN A 18 -1.80 -7.25 16.42
CA ASN A 18 -2.81 -6.24 16.81
C ASN A 18 -3.69 -5.70 15.66
N HIS A 19 -3.63 -6.24 14.44
CA HIS A 19 -4.41 -5.69 13.32
C HIS A 19 -5.23 -6.71 12.53
N ILE A 20 -5.84 -7.67 13.21
CA ILE A 20 -7.04 -8.32 12.69
C ILE A 20 -8.15 -8.15 13.74
N GLY A 21 -8.84 -7.01 13.64
CA GLY A 21 -10.16 -6.75 14.23
C GLY A 21 -10.23 -6.05 15.61
N ARG A 22 -10.12 -4.71 15.67
CA ARG A 22 -11.02 -3.78 16.42
C ARG A 22 -10.50 -2.33 16.52
N LYS A 23 -11.46 -1.42 16.62
CA LYS A 23 -11.39 0.06 16.74
C LYS A 23 -10.66 0.60 18.00
N GLN A 24 -10.21 1.86 17.84
CA GLN A 24 -9.89 2.94 18.81
C GLN A 24 -8.46 3.05 19.41
N GLY A 25 -7.75 4.12 19.01
CA GLY A 25 -7.52 5.32 19.83
C GLY A 25 -6.23 5.43 20.68
N GLY A 26 -5.39 6.43 20.38
CA GLY A 26 -4.64 7.20 21.40
C GLY A 26 -3.10 7.12 21.41
N THR A 27 -2.46 8.19 20.91
CA THR A 27 -1.30 8.96 21.46
C THR A 27 -0.14 8.26 22.19
N ASP A 28 1.12 8.42 21.72
CA ASP A 28 2.03 9.46 22.24
C ASP A 28 3.46 9.50 21.62
N LEU A 29 3.90 10.76 21.42
CA LEU A 29 5.22 11.39 21.63
C LEU A 29 6.54 10.69 21.23
N PHE A 30 7.22 11.27 20.22
CA PHE A 30 8.69 11.32 20.16
C PHE A 30 9.21 12.72 19.81
N ALA A 31 10.23 13.15 20.56
CA ALA A 31 11.01 14.37 20.34
C ALA A 31 12.28 14.02 19.56
N ALA A 32 12.55 14.74 18.47
CA ALA A 32 13.80 14.63 17.72
C ALA A 32 14.41 16.01 17.45
N ARG A 33 15.73 16.05 17.57
CA ARG A 33 16.60 17.23 17.48
C ARG A 33 17.24 17.25 16.09
N SER A 34 17.03 18.33 15.34
CA SER A 34 17.49 18.52 13.96
C SER A 34 18.87 19.16 13.87
N GLN A 35 19.69 18.73 12.90
CA GLN A 35 20.72 19.56 12.26
C GLN A 35 20.71 19.27 10.76
N GLY A 36 20.47 20.30 9.95
CA GLY A 36 20.44 20.23 8.49
C GLY A 36 21.72 20.78 7.86
N GLN A 37 21.92 20.49 6.57
CA GLN A 37 22.81 21.23 5.68
C GLN A 37 22.31 21.12 4.23
N ALA A 38 22.23 22.28 3.59
CA ALA A 38 21.69 22.53 2.26
C ALA A 38 22.75 22.39 1.15
N TRP A 39 22.33 22.05 -0.06
CA TRP A 39 23.14 22.17 -1.28
C TRP A 39 22.38 22.89 -2.40
N THR A 40 23.09 23.80 -3.06
CA THR A 40 22.66 24.69 -4.13
C THR A 40 23.00 24.12 -5.52
N GLN A 41 22.15 24.39 -6.52
CA GLN A 41 22.38 24.13 -7.95
C GLN A 41 22.59 25.44 -8.74
N PRO A 42 23.27 25.41 -9.90
CA PRO A 42 23.23 26.46 -10.90
C PRO A 42 22.56 26.07 -12.23
N ASN A 43 21.86 27.06 -12.79
CA ASN A 43 21.14 27.13 -14.08
C ASN A 43 22.04 27.05 -15.34
N SER A 44 21.50 26.58 -16.46
CA SER A 44 21.57 27.26 -17.76
C SER A 44 20.54 26.71 -18.77
N ALA A 45 20.17 27.56 -19.74
CA ALA A 45 18.97 27.50 -20.56
C ALA A 45 19.23 27.09 -22.02
N ASN A 46 18.27 26.43 -22.68
CA ASN A 46 17.65 26.89 -23.93
C ASN A 46 16.48 25.98 -24.39
N ARG A 47 15.54 26.63 -25.09
CA ARG A 47 14.23 26.17 -25.56
C ARG A 47 14.31 25.09 -26.64
N ASP A 48 13.28 24.23 -26.68
CA ASP A 48 12.43 24.04 -27.87
C ASP A 48 11.02 23.62 -27.43
N ARG A 49 10.02 24.19 -28.09
CA ARG A 49 8.62 24.30 -27.64
C ARG A 49 7.76 23.43 -28.56
N LEU A 50 7.04 22.45 -28.01
CA LEU A 50 5.95 21.75 -28.69
C LEU A 50 4.64 22.18 -28.04
N GLU A 51 3.85 22.93 -28.79
CA GLU A 51 2.51 23.37 -28.40
C GLU A 51 1.54 22.20 -28.52
N LEU A 52 0.96 21.77 -27.39
CA LEU A 52 -0.26 20.98 -27.36
C LEU A 52 -1.41 21.91 -26.98
N SER A 53 -2.07 22.43 -28.01
CA SER A 53 -3.28 23.22 -27.90
C SER A 53 -4.49 22.32 -27.68
N GLY A 54 -5.34 22.68 -26.70
CA GLY A 54 -6.75 22.35 -26.71
C GLY A 54 -7.23 21.38 -25.64
N PHE A 55 -7.22 21.80 -24.37
CA PHE A 55 -8.17 21.27 -23.39
C PHE A 55 -9.08 22.41 -22.94
N CYS A 56 -10.38 22.25 -23.17
CA CYS A 56 -11.41 23.12 -22.61
C CYS A 56 -11.33 23.04 -21.09
N LEU A 57 -11.14 24.19 -20.45
CA LEU A 57 -11.31 24.35 -19.01
C LEU A 57 -12.83 24.43 -18.74
N PRO A 58 -13.42 23.57 -17.89
CA PRO A 58 -14.74 23.87 -17.36
C PRO A 58 -14.61 25.10 -16.45
N ASN A 59 -15.17 26.20 -16.95
CA ASN A 59 -15.52 27.47 -16.29
C ASN A 59 -14.57 28.11 -15.25
N ARG A 60 -14.26 29.38 -15.53
CA ARG A 60 -13.61 30.38 -14.67
C ARG A 60 -14.15 30.35 -13.23
N LEU A 61 -13.44 29.69 -12.32
CA LEU A 61 -13.46 30.02 -10.90
C LEU A 61 -12.47 31.16 -10.65
N GLN A 62 -12.98 32.29 -10.13
CA GLN A 62 -12.14 33.40 -9.69
C GLN A 62 -11.27 32.92 -8.52
N ILE A 63 -10.00 33.31 -8.55
CA ILE A 63 -9.02 33.01 -7.50
C ILE A 63 -9.50 33.64 -6.19
N LEU A 64 -10.06 32.81 -5.30
CA LEU A 64 -10.28 33.18 -3.91
C LEU A 64 -8.99 32.85 -3.15
N GLU A 65 -8.30 33.93 -2.78
CA GLU A 65 -7.15 34.00 -1.89
C GLU A 65 -5.80 33.48 -2.41
N THR A 66 -4.76 34.26 -2.07
CA THR A 66 -3.35 33.91 -2.32
C THR A 66 -2.85 33.28 -1.01
N PRO A 67 -2.63 31.97 -0.93
CA PRO A 67 -2.21 31.35 0.33
C PRO A 67 -0.80 31.82 0.70
N GLU A 68 -0.64 32.29 1.95
CA GLU A 68 0.69 32.54 2.52
C GLU A 68 1.39 31.19 2.77
N ALA A 69 2.53 30.98 2.11
CA ALA A 69 3.31 29.76 2.25
C ALA A 69 3.81 29.61 3.69
N THR A 70 3.21 28.68 4.45
CA THR A 70 3.63 28.35 5.80
C THR A 70 4.63 27.18 5.75
N PRO A 71 5.75 27.22 6.51
CA PRO A 71 6.71 26.13 6.53
C PRO A 71 6.06 24.83 7.02
N ILE A 72 6.21 23.78 6.22
CA ILE A 72 5.69 22.43 6.49
C ILE A 72 6.40 21.86 7.72
N ASN A 73 5.62 21.37 8.69
CA ASN A 73 6.12 20.72 9.90
C ASN A 73 6.55 19.28 9.56
N ALA A 74 7.77 18.88 9.93
CA ALA A 74 8.45 17.65 9.47
C ALA A 74 7.88 16.32 10.03
N ARG A 75 6.56 16.21 10.23
CA ARG A 75 5.85 15.00 10.67
C ARG A 75 4.89 14.46 9.61
N LEU A 76 5.07 14.84 8.34
CA LEU A 76 4.38 14.19 7.23
C LEU A 76 4.91 12.76 7.12
N ASP A 77 4.03 11.78 7.23
CA ASP A 77 4.28 10.44 6.69
C ASP A 77 4.04 10.53 5.18
N PRO A 78 5.10 10.61 4.36
CA PRO A 78 4.95 10.83 2.93
C PRO A 78 4.17 9.67 2.27
N ALA A 79 4.19 8.47 2.87
CA ALA A 79 3.47 7.32 2.36
C ALA A 79 1.97 7.36 2.67
N ALA A 80 1.52 8.15 3.66
CA ALA A 80 0.11 8.42 3.92
C ALA A 80 -0.42 9.54 3.01
N GLU A 81 0.42 10.55 2.75
CA GLU A 81 0.05 11.75 2.01
C GLU A 81 0.03 11.57 0.47
N LEU A 82 0.68 10.52 -0.05
CA LEU A 82 0.67 10.18 -1.48
C LEU A 82 -0.47 9.23 -1.89
N ARG A 83 -1.31 8.80 -0.95
CA ARG A 83 -2.42 7.88 -1.25
C ARG A 83 -3.57 8.64 -1.89
N PRO A 84 -4.31 8.04 -2.82
CA PRO A 84 -5.58 8.63 -3.24
C PRO A 84 -6.51 8.76 -2.04
N ALA A 85 -7.11 9.95 -1.84
CA ALA A 85 -7.98 10.20 -0.69
C ALA A 85 -9.15 9.20 -0.63
N SER A 86 -9.67 8.79 -1.79
CA SER A 86 -10.76 7.82 -1.90
C SER A 86 -10.30 6.36 -1.74
N GLU A 87 -9.02 6.07 -1.46
CA GLU A 87 -8.54 4.73 -1.05
C GLU A 87 -8.89 4.44 0.42
N GLU A 88 -9.29 5.45 1.21
CA GLU A 88 -9.67 5.25 2.61
C GLU A 88 -10.92 4.39 2.78
N GLU A 89 -10.95 3.62 3.88
CA GLU A 89 -12.08 2.74 4.22
C GLU A 89 -13.37 3.51 4.51
N GLN A 90 -13.28 4.76 4.97
CA GLN A 90 -14.41 5.61 5.33
C GLN A 90 -14.32 6.95 4.60
N TYR A 91 -14.53 6.92 3.28
CA TYR A 91 -14.51 8.13 2.47
C TYR A 91 -15.86 8.85 2.51
N THR A 92 -15.89 10.01 3.17
CA THR A 92 -17.12 10.76 3.45
C THR A 92 -17.42 11.81 2.38
N GLU A 93 -18.58 12.48 2.50
CA GLU A 93 -18.92 13.64 1.66
C GLU A 93 -17.97 14.82 1.93
N GLU A 94 -17.57 15.02 3.19
CA GLU A 94 -16.59 16.02 3.58
C GLU A 94 -15.22 15.74 2.96
N ASP A 95 -14.80 14.48 2.89
CA ASP A 95 -13.54 14.08 2.24
C ASP A 95 -13.61 14.27 0.72
N ALA A 96 -14.76 13.98 0.11
CA ALA A 96 -15.00 14.29 -1.30
C ALA A 96 -14.94 15.80 -1.57
N LEU A 97 -15.56 16.61 -0.72
CA LEU A 97 -15.54 18.07 -0.84
C LEU A 97 -14.11 18.60 -0.70
N MET A 98 -13.36 18.15 0.32
CA MET A 98 -11.98 18.52 0.54
C MET A 98 -11.12 18.12 -0.66
N ASN A 99 -11.22 16.86 -1.11
CA ASN A 99 -10.48 16.38 -2.26
C ASN A 99 -10.74 17.25 -3.50
N GLN A 100 -12.01 17.49 -3.85
CA GLN A 100 -12.38 18.36 -4.98
C GLN A 100 -11.87 19.79 -4.82
N TYR A 101 -11.86 20.34 -3.60
CA TYR A 101 -11.26 21.64 -3.33
C TYR A 101 -9.75 21.62 -3.61
N MET A 102 -9.05 20.61 -3.11
CA MET A 102 -7.60 20.45 -3.23
C MET A 102 -7.14 20.25 -4.68
N LYS A 103 -7.98 19.70 -5.56
CA LYS A 103 -7.68 19.56 -7.00
C LYS A 103 -7.39 20.90 -7.68
N GLN A 104 -7.92 22.02 -7.18
CA GLN A 104 -7.65 23.36 -7.69
C GLN A 104 -6.21 23.84 -7.42
N TYR A 105 -5.49 23.13 -6.55
CA TYR A 105 -4.12 23.40 -6.14
C TYR A 105 -3.12 22.36 -6.69
N ARG A 106 -3.55 21.50 -7.63
CA ARG A 106 -2.65 20.56 -8.30
C ARG A 106 -1.48 21.31 -8.97
N LEU A 107 -0.27 20.83 -8.70
CA LEU A 107 0.94 21.38 -9.30
C LEU A 107 0.98 21.03 -10.78
N ASP A 108 1.13 22.03 -11.64
CA ASP A 108 1.30 21.80 -13.07
C ASP A 108 2.75 21.43 -13.38
N PHE A 109 2.94 20.24 -13.97
CA PHE A 109 4.25 19.77 -14.44
C PHE A 109 4.28 19.70 -15.96
N ILE A 110 5.39 20.09 -16.56
CA ILE A 110 5.71 19.92 -17.97
C ILE A 110 6.71 18.76 -18.09
N GLN A 111 6.43 17.84 -19.01
CA GLN A 111 7.39 16.80 -19.36
C GLN A 111 8.57 17.40 -20.15
N ILE A 112 9.79 17.14 -19.69
CA ILE A 112 11.05 17.54 -20.33
C ILE A 112 11.93 16.29 -20.42
N GLY A 113 11.93 15.66 -21.60
CA GLY A 113 12.56 14.35 -21.81
C GLY A 113 11.87 13.27 -20.95
N ASP A 114 12.67 12.51 -20.20
CA ASP A 114 12.19 11.48 -19.27
C ASP A 114 11.86 12.03 -17.86
N SER A 115 11.93 13.36 -17.67
CA SER A 115 11.72 14.00 -16.37
C SER A 115 10.54 14.97 -16.40
N PHE A 116 9.81 15.08 -15.30
CA PHE A 116 8.78 16.09 -15.12
C PHE A 116 9.36 17.29 -14.37
N LYS A 117 9.19 18.50 -14.90
CA LYS A 117 9.55 19.75 -14.21
C LYS A 117 8.30 20.58 -13.99
N LEU A 118 8.22 21.22 -12.84
CA LEU A 118 7.16 22.17 -12.53
C LEU A 118 7.08 23.24 -13.64
N ASP A 119 5.87 23.55 -14.12
CA ASP A 119 5.62 24.59 -15.11
C ASP A 119 5.95 25.96 -14.51
N PRO A 120 7.05 26.62 -14.93
CA PRO A 120 7.46 27.90 -14.34
C PRO A 120 6.55 29.05 -14.78
N SER A 121 5.66 28.83 -15.75
CA SER A 121 4.71 29.85 -16.24
C SER A 121 3.45 29.96 -15.37
N LYS A 122 3.24 29.01 -14.46
CA LYS A 122 2.11 28.99 -13.54
C LYS A 122 2.57 29.16 -12.09
N PRO A 123 1.86 29.93 -11.26
CA PRO A 123 2.21 30.05 -9.86
C PRO A 123 2.06 28.69 -9.17
N VAL A 124 3.07 28.31 -8.39
CA VAL A 124 2.98 27.18 -7.46
C VAL A 124 1.92 27.52 -6.43
N LYS A 125 0.84 26.74 -6.43
CA LYS A 125 -0.19 26.81 -5.41
C LYS A 125 -0.04 25.57 -4.54
N LEU A 126 0.53 25.73 -3.35
CA LEU A 126 0.58 24.67 -2.35
C LEU A 126 -0.44 25.02 -1.28
N MET A 127 -1.42 24.13 -1.12
CA MET A 127 -2.39 24.17 -0.04
C MET A 127 -2.27 22.82 0.67
N THR A 128 -2.27 22.85 1.99
CA THR A 128 -2.47 21.63 2.80
C THR A 128 -3.86 21.70 3.43
N GLU A 129 -4.46 20.55 3.75
CA GLU A 129 -5.82 20.50 4.31
C GLU A 129 -5.99 21.40 5.54
N GLY A 130 -4.99 21.43 6.42
CA GLY A 130 -4.98 22.27 7.63
C GLY A 130 -4.92 23.77 7.38
N GLN A 131 -4.70 24.20 6.14
CA GLN A 131 -4.72 25.61 5.71
C GLN A 131 -6.05 26.02 5.06
N VAL A 132 -6.94 25.06 4.80
CA VAL A 132 -8.24 25.35 4.18
C VAL A 132 -9.21 25.85 5.26
N SER A 133 -9.72 27.07 5.08
CA SER A 133 -10.72 27.62 6.00
C SER A 133 -12.09 26.98 5.77
N GLN A 134 -12.88 26.84 6.83
CA GLN A 134 -14.26 26.34 6.72
C GLN A 134 -15.12 27.25 5.83
N GLU A 135 -14.90 28.57 5.88
CA GLU A 135 -15.61 29.54 5.02
C GLU A 135 -15.32 29.28 3.54
N SER A 136 -14.06 28.99 3.19
CA SER A 136 -13.66 28.63 1.83
C SER A 136 -14.31 27.32 1.36
N LEU A 137 -14.37 26.30 2.23
CA LEU A 137 -15.03 25.03 1.91
C LEU A 137 -16.55 25.18 1.75
N ASP A 138 -17.21 25.96 2.62
CA ASP A 138 -18.65 26.18 2.53
C ASP A 138 -19.01 26.99 1.27
N ALA A 139 -18.19 27.98 0.91
CA ALA A 139 -18.34 28.71 -0.34
C ALA A 139 -18.13 27.81 -1.56
N PHE A 140 -17.17 26.89 -1.52
CA PHE A 140 -16.94 25.91 -2.59
C PHE A 140 -18.07 24.88 -2.68
N ARG A 141 -18.57 24.38 -1.55
CA ARG A 141 -19.75 23.50 -1.50
C ARG A 141 -20.95 24.16 -2.17
N ALA A 142 -21.23 25.43 -1.89
CA ALA A 142 -22.32 26.17 -2.54
C ALA A 142 -22.13 26.28 -4.07
N GLN A 143 -20.90 26.32 -4.56
CA GLN A 143 -20.63 26.30 -6.01
C GLN A 143 -20.90 24.92 -6.62
N LEU A 144 -20.54 23.84 -5.94
CA LEU A 144 -20.82 22.47 -6.36
C LEU A 144 -22.33 22.17 -6.33
N GLU A 145 -23.03 22.64 -5.30
CA GLU A 145 -24.49 22.55 -5.20
C GLU A 145 -25.19 23.22 -6.40
N ALA A 146 -24.69 24.39 -6.80
CA ALA A 146 -25.30 25.18 -7.88
C ALA A 146 -24.96 24.65 -9.28
N ASN A 147 -23.74 24.16 -9.50
CA ASN A 147 -23.20 23.88 -10.84
C ASN A 147 -22.85 22.41 -11.11
N GLY A 148 -22.77 21.58 -10.08
CA GLY A 148 -22.16 20.25 -10.17
C GLY A 148 -20.65 20.30 -10.39
N LEU A 149 -20.04 19.13 -10.59
CA LEU A 149 -18.64 18.99 -11.03
C LEU A 149 -18.48 19.14 -12.55
N GLY A 150 -19.60 19.15 -13.27
CA GLY A 150 -19.63 19.21 -14.73
C GLY A 150 -19.61 17.83 -15.39
N ASP A 151 -19.74 17.85 -16.71
CA ASP A 151 -19.91 16.64 -17.50
C ASP A 151 -18.59 15.96 -17.88
N GLU A 152 -17.45 16.63 -17.74
CA GLU A 152 -16.14 16.10 -18.10
C GLU A 152 -15.56 15.22 -16.98
N ILE A 153 -14.79 14.21 -17.36
CA ILE A 153 -14.06 13.36 -16.42
C ILE A 153 -12.70 14.00 -16.14
N ASP A 154 -12.33 14.08 -14.86
CA ASP A 154 -11.02 14.52 -14.41
C ASP A 154 -9.96 13.43 -14.64
N TRP A 155 -9.62 13.16 -15.89
CA TRP A 155 -8.65 12.12 -16.27
C TRP A 155 -7.27 12.33 -15.67
N ARG A 156 -6.89 13.60 -15.47
CA ARG A 156 -5.65 13.93 -14.78
C ARG A 156 -5.68 13.41 -13.34
N GLY A 157 -6.79 13.62 -12.63
CA GLY A 157 -6.97 13.08 -11.29
C GLY A 157 -6.95 11.57 -11.24
N VAL A 158 -7.64 10.91 -12.17
CA VAL A 158 -7.62 9.45 -12.27
C VAL A 158 -6.20 8.94 -12.50
N GLN A 159 -5.44 9.59 -13.39
CA GLN A 159 -4.05 9.23 -13.64
C GLN A 159 -3.17 9.42 -12.40
N GLU A 160 -3.28 10.57 -11.72
CA GLU A 160 -2.52 10.87 -10.50
C GLU A 160 -2.83 9.85 -9.38
N ASP A 161 -4.11 9.52 -9.19
CA ASP A 161 -4.55 8.51 -8.23
C ASP A 161 -3.95 7.12 -8.55
N PHE A 162 -3.90 6.75 -9.83
CA PHE A 162 -3.42 5.44 -10.27
C PHE A 162 -1.90 5.28 -10.24
N LEU A 163 -1.12 6.36 -10.14
CA LEU A 163 0.34 6.28 -10.06
C LEU A 163 0.85 5.62 -8.77
N ASN A 164 0.08 5.68 -7.67
CA ASN A 164 0.52 5.21 -6.35
C ASN A 164 -0.12 3.85 -5.97
N MET A 165 -0.16 2.95 -6.95
CA MET A 165 -0.76 1.62 -6.85
C MET A 165 0.25 0.49 -6.65
N ASP A 166 1.54 0.80 -6.50
CA ASP A 166 2.58 -0.20 -6.31
C ASP A 166 2.45 -0.96 -4.98
N ILE A 167 2.89 -2.22 -4.99
CA ILE A 167 3.00 -3.07 -3.80
C ILE A 167 4.46 -3.31 -3.47
N CYS A 168 4.83 -2.96 -2.24
CA CYS A 168 6.13 -3.23 -1.64
C CYS A 168 5.97 -3.67 -0.18
N PHE A 169 7.06 -4.00 0.50
CA PHE A 169 6.99 -4.43 1.90
C PHE A 169 6.40 -3.38 2.84
N ASP A 170 6.60 -2.09 2.57
CA ASP A 170 6.09 -1.02 3.43
C ASP A 170 4.55 -0.91 3.39
N ASN A 171 3.92 -1.43 2.33
CA ASN A 171 2.48 -1.34 2.11
C ASN A 171 1.80 -2.69 1.79
N ALA A 172 2.49 -3.82 1.98
CA ALA A 172 2.04 -5.17 1.59
C ALA A 172 0.63 -5.54 2.10
N GLN A 173 0.28 -5.09 3.31
CA GLN A 173 -1.05 -5.28 3.92
C GLN A 173 -2.19 -4.65 3.11
N ARG A 174 -1.90 -3.70 2.23
CA ARG A 174 -2.90 -2.91 1.48
C ARG A 174 -3.22 -3.50 0.12
N PHE A 175 -2.69 -4.68 -0.22
CA PHE A 175 -2.93 -5.31 -1.51
C PHE A 175 -4.43 -5.38 -1.87
N GLU A 176 -5.25 -5.92 -0.97
CA GLU A 176 -6.70 -6.02 -1.21
C GLU A 176 -7.35 -4.65 -1.38
N THR A 177 -7.05 -3.71 -0.48
CA THR A 177 -7.57 -2.34 -0.54
C THR A 177 -7.23 -1.67 -1.88
N LYS A 178 -5.99 -1.82 -2.36
CA LYS A 178 -5.54 -1.28 -3.65
C LYS A 178 -6.23 -1.95 -4.83
N ALA A 179 -6.36 -3.26 -4.80
CA ALA A 179 -7.07 -4.02 -5.82
C ALA A 179 -8.56 -3.60 -5.89
N ASP A 180 -9.23 -3.50 -4.74
CA ASP A 180 -10.62 -3.06 -4.66
C ASP A 180 -10.79 -1.60 -5.09
N TYR A 181 -9.87 -0.73 -4.68
CA TYR A 181 -9.86 0.66 -5.10
C TYR A 181 -9.78 0.78 -6.62
N LEU A 182 -8.79 0.15 -7.25
CA LEU A 182 -8.60 0.19 -8.70
C LEU A 182 -9.80 -0.40 -9.46
N ALA A 183 -10.30 -1.56 -9.01
CA ALA A 183 -11.42 -2.24 -9.63
C ALA A 183 -12.74 -1.46 -9.52
N SER A 184 -13.05 -0.92 -8.34
CA SER A 184 -14.28 -0.14 -8.11
C SER A 184 -14.26 1.21 -8.84
N ARG A 185 -13.11 1.91 -8.89
CA ARG A 185 -12.95 3.15 -9.67
C ARG A 185 -13.17 2.88 -11.16
N TYR A 186 -12.59 1.80 -11.68
CA TYR A 186 -12.82 1.38 -13.07
C TYR A 186 -14.30 1.10 -13.35
N ALA A 187 -14.98 0.33 -12.50
CA ALA A 187 -16.40 -0.01 -12.68
C ALA A 187 -17.30 1.24 -12.70
N VAL A 188 -17.10 2.17 -11.77
CA VAL A 188 -17.87 3.42 -11.69
C VAL A 188 -17.62 4.33 -12.88
N LEU A 189 -16.35 4.49 -13.29
CA LEU A 189 -16.01 5.30 -14.46
C LEU A 189 -16.59 4.69 -15.74
N LYS A 190 -16.53 3.36 -15.88
CA LYS A 190 -17.11 2.63 -17.01
C LYS A 190 -18.61 2.83 -17.09
N ASP A 191 -19.33 2.65 -15.98
CA ASP A 191 -20.77 2.88 -15.91
C ASP A 191 -21.15 4.32 -16.26
N ARG A 192 -20.44 5.30 -15.68
CA ARG A 192 -20.63 6.72 -16.00
C ARG A 192 -20.40 7.02 -17.49
N ILE A 193 -19.32 6.51 -18.07
CA ILE A 193 -18.98 6.76 -19.48
C ILE A 193 -20.06 6.18 -20.39
N GLN A 194 -20.51 4.96 -20.11
CA GLN A 194 -21.53 4.26 -20.88
C GLN A 194 -22.93 4.91 -20.78
N THR A 195 -23.23 5.56 -19.66
CA THR A 195 -24.52 6.23 -19.43
C THR A 195 -24.52 7.68 -19.94
N GLN A 196 -23.38 8.37 -19.87
CA GLN A 196 -23.28 9.80 -20.14
C GLN A 196 -22.89 10.14 -21.59
N TYR A 197 -22.10 9.29 -22.25
CA TYR A 197 -21.58 9.56 -23.59
C TYR A 197 -22.13 8.60 -24.65
N THR A 198 -22.12 9.05 -25.91
CA THR A 198 -22.52 8.23 -27.07
C THR A 198 -21.61 8.52 -28.27
N GLY A 199 -21.59 7.61 -29.25
CA GLY A 199 -20.82 7.78 -30.49
C GLY A 199 -19.31 7.86 -30.27
N GLU A 200 -18.63 8.72 -31.03
CA GLU A 200 -17.17 8.86 -30.98
C GLU A 200 -16.64 9.27 -29.61
N LYS A 201 -17.39 10.11 -28.87
CA LYS A 201 -16.98 10.51 -27.52
C LYS A 201 -16.99 9.33 -26.55
N LEU A 202 -18.00 8.45 -26.63
CA LEU A 202 -18.04 7.23 -25.82
C LEU A 202 -16.79 6.36 -26.07
N GLU A 203 -16.42 6.17 -27.33
CA GLU A 203 -15.25 5.37 -27.71
C GLU A 203 -13.94 5.99 -27.18
N GLN A 204 -13.78 7.31 -27.28
CA GLN A 204 -12.60 8.03 -26.78
C GLN A 204 -12.44 7.95 -25.26
N GLU A 205 -13.54 8.16 -24.52
CA GLU A 205 -13.54 8.14 -23.06
C GLU A 205 -13.28 6.71 -22.54
N MET A 206 -13.91 5.70 -23.15
CA MET A 206 -13.62 4.29 -22.84
C MET A 206 -12.18 3.90 -23.13
N GLN A 207 -11.62 4.32 -24.28
CA GLN A 207 -10.23 4.03 -24.61
C GLN A 207 -9.27 4.65 -23.59
N THR A 208 -9.57 5.85 -23.10
CA THR A 208 -8.80 6.52 -22.06
C THR A 208 -8.85 5.75 -20.74
N LEU A 209 -10.05 5.32 -20.33
CA LEU A 209 -10.25 4.50 -19.13
C LEU A 209 -9.45 3.20 -19.21
N ASP A 210 -9.63 2.44 -20.29
CA ASP A 210 -9.01 1.12 -20.48
C ASP A 210 -7.48 1.22 -20.50
N HIS A 211 -6.94 2.29 -21.10
CA HIS A 211 -5.50 2.54 -21.12
C HIS A 211 -4.95 2.78 -19.71
N LEU A 212 -5.56 3.71 -18.96
CA LEU A 212 -5.11 4.05 -17.60
C LEU A 212 -5.25 2.85 -16.65
N TYR A 213 -6.38 2.14 -16.72
CA TYR A 213 -6.64 0.95 -15.91
C TYR A 213 -5.66 -0.18 -16.22
N THR A 214 -5.46 -0.51 -17.50
CA THR A 214 -4.53 -1.58 -17.90
C THR A 214 -3.11 -1.28 -17.44
N LYS A 215 -2.68 -0.02 -17.56
CA LYS A 215 -1.37 0.42 -17.08
C LYS A 215 -1.24 0.25 -15.56
N ALA A 216 -2.18 0.81 -14.80
CA ALA A 216 -2.15 0.76 -13.34
C ALA A 216 -2.21 -0.66 -12.80
N LYS A 217 -3.09 -1.51 -13.37
CA LYS A 217 -3.20 -2.93 -13.06
C LYS A 217 -1.88 -3.67 -13.33
N GLY A 218 -1.25 -3.40 -14.47
CA GLY A 218 0.04 -3.98 -14.83
C GLY A 218 1.18 -3.56 -13.89
N GLU A 219 1.23 -2.28 -13.51
CA GLU A 219 2.24 -1.74 -12.57
C GLU A 219 2.06 -2.33 -11.16
N LEU A 220 0.82 -2.45 -10.67
CA LEU A 220 0.52 -3.12 -9.40
C LEU A 220 0.94 -4.60 -9.44
N ALA A 221 0.57 -5.35 -10.48
CA ALA A 221 0.96 -6.75 -10.61
C ALA A 221 2.48 -6.95 -10.71
N THR A 222 3.16 -6.08 -11.47
CA THR A 222 4.62 -6.13 -11.64
C THR A 222 5.33 -5.82 -10.32
N SER A 223 4.93 -4.76 -9.62
CA SER A 223 5.53 -4.43 -8.32
C SER A 223 5.27 -5.50 -7.26
N TYR A 224 4.09 -6.11 -7.23
CA TYR A 224 3.80 -7.25 -6.36
C TYR A 224 4.74 -8.43 -6.69
N ALA A 225 4.87 -8.78 -7.97
CA ALA A 225 5.72 -9.87 -8.42
C ALA A 225 7.21 -9.62 -8.12
N ASP A 226 7.70 -8.41 -8.34
CA ASP A 226 9.10 -8.02 -8.09
C ASP A 226 9.43 -8.04 -6.59
N ASN A 227 8.53 -7.54 -5.74
CA ASN A 227 8.77 -7.41 -4.31
C ASN A 227 8.42 -8.68 -3.53
N ILE A 228 7.17 -9.15 -3.64
CA ILE A 228 6.66 -10.29 -2.88
C ILE A 228 7.05 -11.59 -3.57
N GLY A 229 6.79 -11.71 -4.87
CA GLY A 229 7.20 -12.87 -5.65
C GLY A 229 8.72 -13.06 -5.65
N GLY A 230 9.47 -11.99 -5.90
CA GLY A 230 10.93 -11.99 -5.89
C GLY A 230 11.54 -12.36 -4.53
N PHE A 231 10.83 -12.09 -3.43
CA PHE A 231 11.23 -12.56 -2.11
C PHE A 231 11.20 -14.08 -2.01
N TYR A 232 10.09 -14.71 -2.41
CA TYR A 232 9.95 -16.17 -2.41
C TYR A 232 10.89 -16.83 -3.42
N GLU A 233 11.12 -16.22 -4.59
CA GLU A 233 12.16 -16.70 -5.51
C GLU A 233 13.56 -16.61 -4.90
N GLY A 234 13.83 -15.56 -4.13
CA GLY A 234 15.02 -15.46 -3.29
C GLY A 234 15.14 -16.59 -2.27
N MET A 235 14.01 -17.11 -1.79
CA MET A 235 13.94 -18.31 -0.93
C MET A 235 13.99 -19.63 -1.72
N GLY A 236 14.36 -19.59 -3.01
CA GLY A 236 14.52 -20.79 -3.84
C GLY A 236 13.25 -21.27 -4.56
N GLN A 237 12.15 -20.50 -4.47
CA GLN A 237 10.85 -20.89 -5.02
C GLN A 237 10.68 -20.40 -6.46
N SER A 238 11.37 -21.04 -7.40
CA SER A 238 11.43 -20.60 -8.80
C SER A 238 10.05 -20.56 -9.49
N GLY A 239 9.76 -19.49 -10.23
CA GLY A 239 8.54 -19.34 -11.02
C GLY A 239 7.37 -18.72 -10.25
N VAL A 240 7.49 -18.61 -8.92
CA VAL A 240 6.45 -18.04 -8.06
C VAL A 240 6.17 -16.57 -8.37
N SER A 241 7.20 -15.81 -8.77
CA SER A 241 7.01 -14.38 -9.09
C SER A 241 6.02 -14.19 -10.25
N GLU A 242 6.19 -14.96 -11.33
CA GLU A 242 5.31 -14.90 -12.49
C GLU A 242 3.90 -15.45 -12.17
N ASP A 243 3.81 -16.56 -11.43
CA ASP A 243 2.54 -17.11 -10.98
C ASP A 243 1.74 -16.10 -10.14
N MET A 244 2.42 -15.38 -9.24
CA MET A 244 1.81 -14.32 -8.43
C MET A 244 1.40 -13.12 -9.30
N ARG A 245 2.23 -12.72 -10.27
CA ARG A 245 1.89 -11.64 -11.22
C ARG A 245 0.58 -11.92 -11.93
N GLU A 246 0.44 -13.10 -12.52
CA GLU A 246 -0.77 -13.50 -13.24
C GLU A 246 -1.98 -13.64 -12.30
N SER A 247 -1.76 -14.10 -11.07
CA SER A 247 -2.81 -14.18 -10.06
C SER A 247 -3.33 -12.80 -9.64
N VAL A 248 -2.43 -11.81 -9.50
CA VAL A 248 -2.82 -10.42 -9.20
C VAL A 248 -3.63 -9.82 -10.33
N LEU A 249 -3.22 -10.00 -11.59
CA LEU A 249 -3.97 -9.54 -12.76
C LEU A 249 -5.40 -10.12 -12.76
N ALA A 250 -5.51 -11.43 -12.60
CA ALA A 250 -6.78 -12.14 -12.56
C ALA A 250 -7.67 -11.69 -11.38
N ALA A 251 -7.09 -11.47 -10.19
CA ALA A 251 -7.83 -11.00 -9.02
C ALA A 251 -8.43 -9.61 -9.25
N ILE A 252 -7.67 -8.68 -9.83
CA ILE A 252 -8.13 -7.32 -10.13
C ILE A 252 -9.22 -7.33 -11.21
N ASP A 253 -9.07 -8.13 -12.26
CA ASP A 253 -10.09 -8.28 -13.31
C ASP A 253 -11.38 -8.89 -12.74
N SER A 254 -11.27 -9.94 -11.93
CA SER A 254 -12.43 -10.56 -11.28
C SER A 254 -13.17 -9.59 -10.36
N LYS A 255 -12.46 -8.71 -9.63
CA LYS A 255 -13.07 -7.68 -8.80
C LYS A 255 -13.78 -6.61 -9.66
N ALA A 256 -13.17 -6.19 -10.76
CA ALA A 256 -13.76 -5.21 -11.67
C ALA A 256 -15.05 -5.74 -12.31
N ASP A 257 -15.07 -7.01 -12.70
CA ASP A 257 -16.25 -7.69 -13.21
C ASP A 257 -17.34 -7.79 -12.14
N ALA A 258 -16.98 -8.16 -10.91
CA ALA A 258 -17.94 -8.25 -9.80
C ALA A 258 -18.58 -6.89 -9.47
N TYR A 259 -17.79 -5.82 -9.42
CA TYR A 259 -18.30 -4.46 -9.20
C TYR A 259 -19.18 -3.98 -10.36
N SER A 260 -18.80 -4.28 -11.60
CA SER A 260 -19.61 -3.94 -12.77
C SER A 260 -20.95 -4.69 -12.77
N ALA A 261 -20.95 -5.97 -12.38
CA ALA A 261 -22.17 -6.75 -12.23
C ALA A 261 -23.07 -6.20 -11.12
N TYR A 262 -22.48 -5.79 -9.99
CA TYR A 262 -23.23 -5.17 -8.90
C TYR A 262 -23.93 -3.88 -9.36
N LEU A 263 -23.24 -3.00 -10.10
CA LEU A 263 -23.84 -1.77 -10.65
C LEU A 263 -24.99 -2.06 -11.64
N ALA A 264 -24.92 -3.16 -12.39
CA ALA A 264 -25.99 -3.55 -13.30
C ALA A 264 -27.28 -4.00 -12.58
N GLU A 265 -27.16 -4.50 -11.34
CA GLU A 265 -28.28 -4.98 -10.53
C GLU A 265 -28.77 -3.96 -9.49
N HIS A 266 -27.91 -3.01 -9.10
CA HIS A 266 -28.15 -2.07 -8.01
C HIS A 266 -27.84 -0.62 -8.41
N ASP A 267 -28.83 0.26 -8.26
CA ASP A 267 -28.64 1.69 -8.44
C ASP A 267 -28.10 2.33 -7.15
N ILE A 268 -26.77 2.36 -7.02
CA ILE A 268 -26.09 3.02 -5.89
C ILE A 268 -26.20 4.55 -5.91
N TYR A 269 -26.69 5.13 -7.01
CA TYR A 269 -26.89 6.58 -7.15
C TYR A 269 -28.25 7.02 -6.58
N ALA A 270 -29.20 6.10 -6.46
CA ALA A 270 -30.56 6.37 -5.98
C ALA A 270 -30.58 6.95 -4.55
N ASP A 271 -29.62 6.57 -3.71
CA ASP A 271 -29.54 7.01 -2.31
C ASP A 271 -29.17 8.49 -2.15
N ILE A 272 -28.66 9.13 -3.21
CA ILE A 272 -28.34 10.55 -3.23
C ILE A 272 -29.56 11.32 -3.75
N THR A 273 -30.51 11.57 -2.86
CA THR A 273 -31.77 12.29 -3.18
C THR A 273 -31.73 13.79 -2.86
N ASP A 274 -30.82 14.22 -2.00
CA ASP A 274 -30.69 15.63 -1.61
C ASP A 274 -30.24 16.47 -2.82
N PRO A 275 -31.00 17.52 -3.23
CA PRO A 275 -30.62 18.40 -4.33
C PRO A 275 -29.23 19.03 -4.15
N GLY A 276 -28.82 19.34 -2.91
CA GLY A 276 -27.49 19.90 -2.64
C GLY A 276 -26.36 18.90 -2.81
N LYS A 277 -26.66 17.60 -2.83
CA LYS A 277 -25.64 16.54 -2.90
C LYS A 277 -25.53 15.90 -4.28
N GLN A 278 -26.26 16.39 -5.28
CA GLN A 278 -26.26 15.78 -6.61
C GLN A 278 -24.88 15.76 -7.26
N TRP A 279 -24.00 16.71 -6.92
CA TRP A 279 -22.63 16.74 -7.41
C TRP A 279 -21.82 15.49 -7.03
N LEU A 280 -22.15 14.81 -5.93
CA LEU A 280 -21.48 13.57 -5.50
C LEU A 280 -21.67 12.42 -6.50
N LYS A 281 -22.76 12.41 -7.28
CA LYS A 281 -22.96 11.43 -8.35
C LYS A 281 -21.92 11.56 -9.47
N GLN A 282 -21.33 12.75 -9.61
CA GLN A 282 -20.29 13.05 -10.59
C GLN A 282 -18.88 12.88 -10.00
N ASP A 283 -18.75 12.59 -8.71
CA ASP A 283 -17.47 12.31 -8.06
C ASP A 283 -17.19 10.81 -8.12
N ASP A 284 -16.32 10.39 -9.03
CA ASP A 284 -16.02 8.98 -9.26
C ASP A 284 -15.28 8.33 -8.08
N GLY A 285 -14.50 9.10 -7.32
CA GLY A 285 -13.85 8.65 -6.09
C GLY A 285 -14.86 8.29 -5.02
N TYR A 286 -15.82 9.18 -4.79
CA TYR A 286 -16.91 9.00 -3.85
C TYR A 286 -17.83 7.85 -4.24
N MET A 287 -18.27 7.81 -5.50
CA MET A 287 -19.15 6.74 -5.98
C MET A 287 -18.47 5.37 -5.92
N ALA A 288 -17.16 5.28 -6.19
CA ALA A 288 -16.42 4.03 -6.02
C ALA A 288 -16.30 3.61 -4.56
N ALA A 289 -16.11 4.56 -3.63
CA ALA A 289 -16.13 4.26 -2.20
C ALA A 289 -17.49 3.71 -1.75
N ARG A 290 -18.60 4.34 -2.17
CA ARG A 290 -19.95 3.82 -1.92
C ARG A 290 -20.16 2.44 -2.53
N LEU A 291 -19.71 2.21 -3.75
CA LEU A 291 -19.79 0.89 -4.36
C LEU A 291 -19.12 -0.19 -3.51
N ARG A 292 -17.92 0.08 -2.96
CA ARG A 292 -17.22 -0.86 -2.07
C ARG A 292 -18.00 -1.11 -0.78
N GLU A 293 -18.54 -0.07 -0.14
CA GLU A 293 -19.35 -0.20 1.08
C GLU A 293 -20.66 -1.00 0.85
N HIS A 294 -21.35 -0.73 -0.26
CA HIS A 294 -22.59 -1.42 -0.62
C HIS A 294 -22.34 -2.90 -0.96
N ALA A 295 -21.29 -3.18 -1.72
CA ALA A 295 -20.90 -4.56 -2.03
C ALA A 295 -20.51 -5.35 -0.76
N ALA A 296 -19.76 -4.72 0.15
CA ALA A 296 -19.34 -5.35 1.42
C ALA A 296 -20.50 -5.57 2.41
N SER A 297 -21.54 -4.74 2.37
CA SER A 297 -22.74 -4.91 3.21
C SER A 297 -23.75 -5.90 2.62
N SER A 298 -23.74 -6.08 1.30
CA SER A 298 -24.61 -7.02 0.59
C SER A 298 -24.12 -8.48 0.67
N SER A 299 -22.86 -8.70 1.07
CA SER A 299 -22.29 -10.05 1.23
C SER A 299 -22.80 -10.76 2.49
N VAL A 300 -24.10 -11.05 2.54
CA VAL A 300 -24.60 -12.33 3.05
C VAL A 300 -24.47 -13.33 1.89
N GLY A 301 -23.27 -13.88 1.74
CA GLY A 301 -22.93 -14.82 0.68
C GLY A 301 -22.29 -14.14 -0.53
N THR A 302 -20.97 -14.26 -0.63
CA THR A 302 -20.22 -13.96 -1.85
C THR A 302 -20.86 -14.71 -3.03
N PRO A 303 -21.24 -14.04 -4.13
CA PRO A 303 -21.59 -14.73 -5.35
C PRO A 303 -20.39 -15.55 -5.81
N ALA A 304 -20.62 -16.82 -6.16
CA ALA A 304 -19.59 -17.63 -6.77
C ALA A 304 -19.06 -16.91 -8.02
N ALA A 305 -17.75 -16.66 -8.06
CA ALA A 305 -17.09 -16.06 -9.21
C ALA A 305 -17.45 -16.83 -10.50
N PRO A 306 -17.65 -16.13 -11.63
CA PRO A 306 -17.77 -16.81 -12.91
C PRO A 306 -16.54 -17.70 -13.12
N THR A 307 -16.78 -18.91 -13.62
CA THR A 307 -15.75 -19.94 -13.81
C THR A 307 -14.81 -19.50 -14.93
N ALA A 308 -13.74 -18.78 -14.58
CA ALA A 308 -12.65 -18.48 -15.50
C ALA A 308 -12.03 -19.79 -16.01
N SER A 309 -11.74 -19.86 -17.30
CA SER A 309 -11.33 -21.09 -18.01
C SER A 309 -9.91 -21.59 -17.69
N ASN A 310 -9.28 -21.06 -16.64
CA ASN A 310 -8.20 -21.68 -15.88
C ASN A 310 -8.10 -20.90 -14.55
N PRO A 311 -8.28 -21.52 -13.37
CA PRO A 311 -8.15 -20.79 -12.12
C PRO A 311 -6.71 -20.30 -11.98
N ALA A 312 -6.53 -19.03 -11.63
CA ALA A 312 -5.22 -18.46 -11.37
C ALA A 312 -4.46 -19.30 -10.32
N PRO A 313 -3.12 -19.35 -10.38
CA PRO A 313 -2.29 -20.09 -9.42
C PRO A 313 -2.61 -19.83 -7.94
N TYR A 314 -2.90 -18.57 -7.60
CA TYR A 314 -3.18 -18.11 -6.24
C TYR A 314 -4.50 -17.33 -6.20
N SER A 315 -5.24 -17.49 -5.10
CA SER A 315 -6.44 -16.68 -4.83
C SER A 315 -6.08 -15.28 -4.32
N THR A 316 -7.06 -14.37 -4.20
CA THR A 316 -6.85 -13.06 -3.55
C THR A 316 -6.38 -13.22 -2.11
N ASP A 317 -7.01 -14.13 -1.35
CA ASP A 317 -6.67 -14.41 0.05
C ASP A 317 -5.25 -14.98 0.17
N ASP A 318 -4.85 -15.82 -0.79
CA ASP A 318 -3.47 -16.33 -0.88
C ASP A 318 -2.48 -15.17 -1.06
N LEU A 319 -2.75 -14.27 -2.01
CA LEU A 319 -1.89 -13.13 -2.30
C LEU A 319 -1.81 -12.17 -1.11
N ALA A 320 -2.92 -11.92 -0.42
CA ALA A 320 -2.92 -11.09 0.78
C ALA A 320 -2.04 -11.70 1.89
N PHE A 321 -2.22 -13.00 2.17
CA PHE A 321 -1.43 -13.71 3.17
C PHE A 321 0.06 -13.74 2.80
N ALA A 322 0.37 -14.08 1.55
CA ALA A 322 1.75 -14.17 1.05
C ALA A 322 2.49 -12.83 1.18
N ALA A 323 1.81 -11.70 0.92
CA ALA A 323 2.40 -10.38 1.01
C ALA A 323 2.74 -10.00 2.46
N VAL A 324 1.82 -10.23 3.40
CA VAL A 324 2.05 -9.97 4.82
C VAL A 324 3.17 -10.84 5.37
N TYR A 325 3.14 -12.13 5.06
CA TYR A 325 4.16 -13.05 5.54
C TYR A 325 5.56 -12.74 5.00
N ALA A 326 5.67 -12.44 3.69
CA ALA A 326 6.94 -12.04 3.08
C ALA A 326 7.51 -10.77 3.72
N LYS A 327 6.65 -9.79 4.02
CA LYS A 327 7.06 -8.58 4.75
C LYS A 327 7.63 -8.93 6.12
N ASP A 328 6.90 -9.71 6.92
CA ASP A 328 7.30 -10.07 8.29
C ASP A 328 8.67 -10.78 8.31
N LEU A 329 8.89 -11.72 7.39
CA LEU A 329 10.18 -12.41 7.27
C LEU A 329 11.30 -11.47 6.76
N SER A 330 11.00 -10.60 5.80
CA SER A 330 11.93 -9.60 5.29
C SER A 330 12.39 -8.64 6.38
N GLU A 331 11.48 -8.18 7.24
CA GLU A 331 11.79 -7.33 8.39
C GLU A 331 12.67 -8.04 9.41
N GLN A 332 12.39 -9.32 9.71
CA GLN A 332 13.24 -10.14 10.58
C GLN A 332 14.66 -10.32 10.02
N ILE A 333 14.83 -10.48 8.70
CA ILE A 333 16.16 -10.54 8.09
C ILE A 333 16.87 -9.18 8.15
N LYS A 334 16.16 -8.08 7.89
CA LYS A 334 16.73 -6.71 7.92
C LYS A 334 17.13 -6.28 9.33
N LYS A 335 16.36 -6.69 10.34
CA LYS A 335 16.55 -6.33 11.74
C LYS A 335 16.40 -7.58 12.61
N PRO A 336 17.38 -8.50 12.59
CA PRO A 336 17.21 -9.76 13.29
C PRO A 336 17.27 -9.55 14.80
N GLU A 337 16.15 -9.84 15.45
CA GLU A 337 15.95 -9.72 16.89
C GLU A 337 16.33 -11.02 17.58
N TRP A 338 17.65 -11.18 17.77
CA TRP A 338 18.22 -12.20 18.65
C TRP A 338 19.43 -11.59 19.37
N ASP A 339 19.66 -12.03 20.61
CA ASP A 339 20.80 -11.58 21.40
C ASP A 339 22.10 -12.13 20.80
N THR A 340 22.78 -11.28 20.04
CA THR A 340 24.12 -11.54 19.51
C THR A 340 25.20 -10.85 20.34
N TYR A 341 24.85 -10.20 21.46
CA TYR A 341 25.79 -9.52 22.34
C TYR A 341 26.25 -10.43 23.47
N ALA A 342 25.34 -11.11 24.16
CA ALA A 342 25.72 -12.02 25.22
C ALA A 342 26.45 -13.25 24.65
N ILE A 343 27.49 -13.68 25.37
CA ILE A 343 28.15 -14.96 25.11
C ILE A 343 27.18 -16.06 25.52
N GLN A 344 26.86 -16.95 24.59
CA GLN A 344 25.95 -18.07 24.79
C GLN A 344 26.77 -19.36 24.71
N ASP A 345 26.53 -20.31 25.62
CA ASP A 345 27.18 -21.63 25.60
C ASP A 345 26.57 -22.57 24.55
N SER A 346 25.40 -22.23 24.01
CA SER A 346 24.61 -23.04 23.09
C SER A 346 23.68 -22.17 22.25
N ASP A 347 23.49 -22.52 20.98
CA ASP A 347 22.50 -21.90 20.08
C ASP A 347 21.22 -22.74 19.94
N ALA A 348 21.05 -23.77 20.77
CA ALA A 348 19.87 -24.64 20.71
C ALA A 348 18.57 -23.87 20.98
N ASP A 349 18.59 -22.83 21.83
CA ASP A 349 17.41 -22.02 22.11
C ASP A 349 16.96 -21.19 20.90
N LEU A 350 17.88 -20.79 20.02
CA LEU A 350 17.54 -20.17 18.74
C LEU A 350 16.81 -21.16 17.82
N GLY A 351 17.27 -22.42 17.76
CA GLY A 351 16.57 -23.47 17.02
C GLY A 351 15.17 -23.76 17.56
N LYS A 352 14.99 -23.75 18.88
CA LYS A 352 13.65 -23.87 19.51
C LYS A 352 12.74 -22.70 19.17
N TYR A 353 13.29 -21.48 19.19
CA TYR A 353 12.56 -20.28 18.82
C TYR A 353 12.04 -20.35 17.37
N LEU A 354 12.91 -20.72 16.43
CA LEU A 354 12.54 -20.88 15.01
C LEU A 354 11.52 -22.01 14.83
N ALA A 355 11.60 -23.09 15.60
CA ALA A 355 10.60 -24.17 15.54
C ALA A 355 9.24 -23.73 16.05
N GLN A 356 9.19 -22.92 17.11
CA GLN A 356 7.94 -22.33 17.60
C GLN A 356 7.33 -21.37 16.58
N GLN A 357 8.15 -20.58 15.89
CA GLN A 357 7.67 -19.75 14.78
C GLN A 357 7.09 -20.60 13.64
N TYR A 358 7.75 -21.67 13.24
CA TYR A 358 7.25 -22.59 12.22
C TYR A 358 5.92 -23.25 12.62
N GLN A 359 5.81 -23.71 13.87
CA GLN A 359 4.56 -24.27 14.38
C GLN A 359 3.43 -23.22 14.40
N SER A 360 3.73 -22.00 14.81
CA SER A 360 2.78 -20.88 14.77
C SER A 360 2.29 -20.62 13.35
N LEU A 361 3.20 -20.58 12.37
CA LEU A 361 2.86 -20.46 10.95
C LEU A 361 1.89 -21.57 10.53
N THR A 362 2.21 -22.84 10.83
CA THR A 362 1.34 -23.97 10.48
C THR A 362 -0.07 -23.86 11.06
N GLY A 363 -0.19 -23.46 12.34
CA GLY A 363 -1.49 -23.27 12.97
C GLY A 363 -2.29 -22.10 12.39
N GLN A 364 -1.63 -21.05 11.90
CA GLN A 364 -2.32 -19.92 11.26
C GLN A 364 -2.86 -20.29 9.89
N MET A 365 -2.07 -21.04 9.10
CA MET A 365 -2.49 -21.48 7.77
C MET A 365 -3.79 -22.30 7.83
N GLU A 366 -3.97 -23.12 8.86
CA GLU A 366 -5.21 -23.91 9.09
C GLU A 366 -6.47 -23.04 9.26
N HIS A 367 -6.31 -21.80 9.71
CA HIS A 367 -7.42 -20.87 9.97
C HIS A 367 -7.55 -19.76 8.92
N ALA A 368 -6.54 -19.58 8.07
CA ALA A 368 -6.46 -18.49 7.11
C ALA A 368 -7.25 -18.72 5.81
N GLY A 369 -7.76 -19.93 5.58
CA GLY A 369 -8.52 -20.25 4.36
C GLY A 369 -7.67 -20.25 3.08
N ILE A 370 -6.35 -20.27 3.22
CA ILE A 370 -5.41 -20.27 2.09
C ILE A 370 -5.35 -21.62 1.38
N SER A 371 -4.90 -21.62 0.13
CA SER A 371 -4.75 -22.82 -0.69
C SER A 371 -3.59 -23.70 -0.23
N ASP A 372 -3.69 -25.00 -0.53
CA ASP A 372 -2.60 -25.96 -0.31
C ASP A 372 -1.31 -25.52 -1.03
N ARG A 373 -1.44 -24.93 -2.23
CA ARG A 373 -0.30 -24.42 -3.01
C ARG A 373 0.44 -23.32 -2.26
N LEU A 374 -0.29 -22.36 -1.65
CA LEU A 374 0.37 -21.35 -0.82
C LEU A 374 0.93 -21.99 0.45
N SER A 375 0.20 -22.91 1.09
CA SER A 375 0.71 -23.57 2.30
C SER A 375 2.05 -24.24 2.08
N ASP A 376 2.19 -24.98 0.98
CA ASP A 376 3.44 -25.65 0.61
C ASP A 376 4.55 -24.64 0.30
N LEU A 377 4.23 -23.58 -0.46
CA LEU A 377 5.17 -22.48 -0.73
C LEU A 377 5.77 -21.89 0.55
N LEU A 378 4.91 -21.61 1.55
CA LEU A 378 5.33 -20.99 2.81
C LEU A 378 6.21 -21.93 3.64
N LYS A 379 5.85 -23.23 3.68
CA LYS A 379 6.64 -24.25 4.38
C LYS A 379 8.01 -24.42 3.73
N ASP A 380 8.04 -24.53 2.40
CA ASP A 380 9.26 -24.74 1.63
C ASP A 380 10.19 -23.51 1.63
N SER A 381 9.63 -22.32 1.89
CA SER A 381 10.40 -21.08 2.04
C SER A 381 11.03 -20.91 3.43
N PHE A 382 10.61 -21.68 4.44
CA PHE A 382 10.99 -21.42 5.83
C PHE A 382 12.45 -21.78 6.13
N GLU A 383 12.94 -22.90 5.62
CA GLU A 383 14.34 -23.31 5.81
C GLU A 383 15.32 -22.33 5.11
N PRO A 384 15.11 -21.93 3.84
CA PRO A 384 15.87 -20.83 3.22
C PRO A 384 15.79 -19.51 3.98
N PHE A 385 14.64 -19.20 4.59
CA PHE A 385 14.53 -18.06 5.51
C PHE A 385 15.44 -18.21 6.73
N MET A 386 15.45 -19.38 7.38
CA MET A 386 16.33 -19.64 8.53
C MET A 386 17.79 -19.39 8.16
N ASP A 387 18.27 -19.89 7.02
CA ASP A 387 19.64 -19.65 6.57
C ASP A 387 19.97 -18.15 6.45
N ARG A 388 19.10 -17.38 5.80
CA ARG A 388 19.29 -15.92 5.64
C ARG A 388 19.19 -15.17 6.97
N PHE A 389 18.33 -15.63 7.88
CA PHE A 389 18.22 -15.05 9.22
C PHE A 389 19.51 -15.30 10.02
N LEU A 390 20.06 -16.51 9.95
CA LEU A 390 21.34 -16.86 10.57
C LEU A 390 22.51 -16.06 9.97
N ASP A 391 22.54 -15.87 8.64
CA ASP A 391 23.51 -14.98 7.98
C ASP A 391 23.42 -13.54 8.54
N ALA A 392 22.21 -13.01 8.74
CA ALA A 392 22.01 -11.68 9.27
C ALA A 392 22.47 -11.55 10.74
N LEU A 393 22.31 -12.61 11.54
CA LEU A 393 22.87 -12.67 12.89
C LEU A 393 24.40 -12.74 12.89
N ASP A 394 25.00 -13.53 12.00
CA ASP A 394 26.45 -13.62 11.85
C ASP A 394 27.04 -12.26 11.43
N ALA A 395 26.35 -11.50 10.57
CA ALA A 395 26.75 -10.14 10.23
C ALA A 395 26.76 -9.19 11.45
N LYS A 396 25.81 -9.32 12.38
CA LYS A 396 25.83 -8.56 13.66
C LYS A 396 27.02 -8.98 14.53
N ILE A 397 27.39 -10.27 14.52
CA ILE A 397 28.55 -10.78 15.26
C ILE A 397 29.86 -10.25 14.66
N ASP A 398 29.93 -10.06 13.33
CA ASP A 398 31.09 -9.42 12.71
C ASP A 398 31.27 -7.96 13.17
N HIS A 399 30.19 -7.21 13.37
CA HIS A 399 30.26 -5.88 13.96
C HIS A 399 30.80 -5.91 15.40
N ASN A 400 30.45 -6.94 16.18
CA ASN A 400 31.03 -7.14 17.51
C ASN A 400 32.54 -7.41 17.45
N ARG A 401 33.01 -8.20 16.48
CA ARG A 401 34.44 -8.46 16.27
C ARG A 401 35.20 -7.19 15.93
N GLU A 402 34.68 -6.37 15.01
CA GLU A 402 35.27 -5.06 14.71
C GLU A 402 35.35 -4.16 15.95
N ARG A 403 34.30 -4.20 16.78
CA ARG A 403 34.23 -3.45 18.02
C ARG A 403 35.27 -3.94 19.04
N VAL A 404 35.47 -5.26 19.20
CA VAL A 404 36.52 -5.84 20.05
C VAL A 404 37.91 -5.48 19.52
N ALA A 405 38.12 -5.52 18.19
CA ALA A 405 39.40 -5.13 17.60
C ALA A 405 39.78 -3.67 17.92
N LYS A 406 38.79 -2.77 17.94
CA LYS A 406 38.97 -1.36 18.34
C LYS A 406 39.06 -1.18 19.87
N LYS A 407 38.44 -2.07 20.64
CA LYS A 407 38.34 -2.01 22.12
C LYS A 407 38.65 -3.38 22.73
N PRO A 408 39.94 -3.79 22.82
CA PRO A 408 40.32 -5.13 23.23
C PRO A 408 39.82 -5.54 24.63
N TRP A 409 39.58 -4.58 25.52
CA TRP A 409 38.99 -4.84 26.85
C TRP A 409 37.58 -5.43 26.79
N GLN A 410 36.90 -5.36 25.64
CA GLN A 410 35.57 -5.97 25.42
C GLN A 410 35.67 -7.44 25.01
N ALA A 411 36.86 -7.97 24.75
CA ALA A 411 37.06 -9.40 24.51
C ALA A 411 36.57 -10.21 25.72
N GLY A 412 35.77 -11.24 25.47
CA GLY A 412 35.15 -12.05 26.53
C GLY A 412 33.98 -11.37 27.28
N LEU A 413 33.58 -10.16 26.89
CA LEU A 413 32.37 -9.49 27.41
C LEU A 413 31.22 -9.48 26.39
N ILE A 414 31.55 -9.61 25.10
CA ILE A 414 30.57 -9.69 24.03
C ILE A 414 30.87 -10.89 23.12
N ARG A 415 29.84 -11.47 22.55
CA ARG A 415 29.95 -12.60 21.62
C ARG A 415 30.71 -12.20 20.36
N THR A 416 31.67 -13.04 20.00
CA THR A 416 32.46 -12.95 18.77
C THR A 416 32.50 -14.27 18.00
N GLU A 417 31.98 -15.36 18.58
CA GLU A 417 31.82 -16.64 17.90
C GLU A 417 30.51 -16.62 17.12
N TYR A 418 30.54 -17.14 15.88
CA TYR A 418 29.37 -17.20 15.01
C TYR A 418 28.29 -18.13 15.58
N ILE A 419 27.10 -18.06 15.00
CA ILE A 419 26.01 -18.97 15.34
C ILE A 419 26.38 -20.40 14.93
N ASN A 420 26.21 -21.36 15.85
CA ASN A 420 26.38 -22.78 15.58
C ASN A 420 25.16 -23.35 14.86
N ARG A 421 25.18 -23.30 13.52
CA ARG A 421 24.05 -23.72 12.67
C ARG A 421 23.64 -25.18 12.89
N ASP A 422 24.60 -26.09 13.05
CA ASP A 422 24.31 -27.52 13.28
C ASP A 422 23.47 -27.72 14.55
N GLU A 423 23.74 -26.93 15.59
CA GLU A 423 22.98 -26.97 16.84
C GLU A 423 21.58 -26.38 16.67
N VAL A 424 21.47 -25.24 15.96
CA VAL A 424 20.19 -24.61 15.61
C VAL A 424 19.30 -25.58 14.85
N TYR A 425 19.79 -26.16 13.75
CA TYR A 425 19.03 -27.11 12.92
C TYR A 425 18.67 -28.39 13.66
N ARG A 426 19.58 -28.93 14.49
CA ARG A 426 19.28 -30.10 15.31
C ARG A 426 18.20 -29.81 16.35
N ALA A 427 18.20 -28.62 16.95
CA ALA A 427 17.15 -28.21 17.87
C ALA A 427 15.83 -27.97 17.14
N PHE A 428 15.87 -27.33 15.97
CA PHE A 428 14.70 -27.10 15.12
C PHE A 428 13.98 -28.40 14.72
N ALA A 429 14.72 -29.36 14.16
CA ALA A 429 14.16 -30.63 13.68
C ALA A 429 13.51 -31.48 14.79
N LYS A 430 14.02 -31.40 16.03
CA LYS A 430 13.45 -32.13 17.19
C LYS A 430 12.04 -31.66 17.59
N PHE A 431 11.64 -30.46 17.18
CA PHE A 431 10.33 -29.89 17.47
C PHE A 431 9.35 -30.04 16.29
N GLN A 432 9.79 -30.60 15.17
CA GLN A 432 8.93 -30.96 14.04
C GLN A 432 8.42 -32.41 14.10
N SER A 433 9.07 -33.27 14.90
CA SER A 433 8.66 -34.64 15.21
C SER A 433 7.74 -34.71 16.42
#